data_AF-A0A0W1D1X0-F1
#
_entry.id   AF-A0A0W1D1X0-F1
#
_cell.length_a   1.000
_cell.length_b   1.000
_cell.length_c   1.000
_cell.angle_alpha   90.00
_cell.angle_beta   90.00
_cell.angle_gamma   90.00
#
_symmetry.space_group_name_H-M   'P 1'
#
loop_
_entity.id
_entity.type
_entity.pdbx_description
1 polymer ?
#
loop_
_entity_poly.entity_id
_entity_poly.type
_entity_poly.pdbx_seq_one_letter_code
_entity_poly.pdbx_strand_id
1 'polypeptide(L)'
;MSNGIKLGLDDLSDIRPNTRAERSRTDQRRDAAAVDDIGREHGFSKPSAPAALPRRQKSAYAGEQLHQVSVKGPVSVMGRFVEYCDRERLPYWQAIEKLMDLAEGEER
;
A
#
# COMPACT_ATOMS: atom_id res chain seq x y z
N MET A 1 -52.23 3.57 28.09
CA MET A 1 -50.88 4.12 28.32
C MET A 1 -49.91 3.19 27.62
N SER A 2 -49.49 3.52 26.40
CA SER A 2 -48.62 2.67 25.57
C SER A 2 -47.16 2.86 26.00
N ASN A 3 -46.61 1.87 26.70
CA ASN A 3 -45.17 1.80 26.98
C ASN A 3 -44.44 1.37 25.71
N GLY A 4 -44.09 2.35 24.86
CA GLY A 4 -43.23 2.14 23.70
C GLY A 4 -41.79 1.85 24.12
N ILE A 5 -41.17 0.82 23.51
CA ILE A 5 -39.75 0.52 23.66
C ILE A 5 -38.98 1.73 23.11
N LYS A 6 -38.26 2.44 23.99
CA LYS A 6 -37.39 3.56 23.58
C LYS A 6 -36.18 2.99 22.85
N LEU A 7 -36.21 3.04 21.52
CA LEU A 7 -35.11 2.60 20.66
C LEU A 7 -34.02 3.67 20.49
N GLY A 8 -34.20 4.87 21.06
CA GLY A 8 -33.24 5.98 20.93
C GLY A 8 -33.09 6.43 19.48
N LEU A 9 -34.23 6.53 18.77
CA LEU A 9 -34.32 6.98 17.38
C LEU A 9 -35.24 8.21 17.25
N ASP A 10 -35.48 8.89 18.37
CA ASP A 10 -36.41 10.02 18.45
C ASP A 10 -35.78 11.30 17.89
N ASP A 11 -34.44 11.41 17.94
CA ASP A 11 -33.67 12.50 17.34
C ASP A 11 -32.62 11.97 16.35
N LEU A 12 -32.45 12.66 15.22
CA LEU A 12 -31.40 12.35 14.24
C LEU A 12 -29.99 12.48 14.85
N SER A 13 -29.85 13.26 15.93
CA SER A 13 -28.61 13.37 16.69
C SER A 13 -28.25 12.10 17.49
N ASP A 14 -29.19 11.18 17.69
CA ASP A 14 -28.97 9.88 18.35
C ASP A 14 -28.26 8.87 17.43
N ILE A 15 -28.30 9.09 16.11
CA ILE A 15 -27.62 8.25 15.13
C ILE A 15 -26.13 8.58 15.14
N ARG A 16 -25.40 8.01 16.08
CA ARG A 16 -23.94 8.08 16.12
C ARG A 16 -23.33 6.98 15.24
N PRO A 17 -22.28 7.27 14.45
CA PRO A 17 -21.56 6.22 13.76
C PRO A 17 -21.08 5.21 14.80
N ASN A 18 -21.35 3.93 14.55
CA ASN A 18 -20.85 2.85 15.40
C ASN A 18 -19.32 2.82 15.25
N THR A 19 -18.64 3.62 16.06
CA THR A 19 -17.19 3.55 16.23
C THR A 19 -16.91 2.30 17.03
N ARG A 20 -17.08 1.14 16.40
CA ARG A 20 -16.57 -0.12 16.93
C ARG A 20 -15.10 0.13 17.18
N ALA A 21 -14.70 0.14 18.45
CA ALA A 21 -13.31 0.36 18.84
C ALA A 21 -12.44 -0.54 17.95
N GLU A 22 -11.45 0.04 17.27
CA GLU A 22 -10.55 -0.72 16.41
C GLU A 22 -9.84 -1.74 17.30
N ARG A 23 -10.32 -3.00 17.23
CA ARG A 23 -9.71 -4.09 17.99
C ARG A 23 -8.26 -4.20 17.54
N SER A 24 -7.35 -4.40 18.49
CA SER A 24 -5.93 -4.56 18.16
C SER A 24 -5.77 -5.65 17.11
N ARG A 25 -4.81 -5.49 16.19
CA ARG A 25 -4.49 -6.52 15.18
C ARG A 25 -4.24 -7.89 15.82
N THR A 26 -3.73 -7.90 17.04
CA THR A 26 -3.51 -9.12 17.83
C THR A 26 -4.81 -9.79 18.23
N ASP A 27 -5.80 -9.03 18.69
CA ASP A 27 -7.12 -9.54 19.07
C ASP A 27 -7.87 -10.09 17.87
N GLN A 28 -7.79 -9.39 16.73
CA GLN A 28 -8.40 -9.84 15.48
C GLN A 28 -7.81 -11.17 15.00
N ARG A 29 -6.48 -11.37 15.15
CA ARG A 29 -5.82 -12.63 14.81
C ARG A 29 -6.22 -13.76 15.74
N ARG A 30 -6.39 -13.47 17.04
CA ARG A 30 -6.81 -14.46 18.03
C ARG A 30 -8.23 -14.95 17.77
N ASP A 31 -9.16 -14.04 17.48
CA ASP A 31 -10.54 -14.38 17.13
C ASP A 31 -10.60 -15.23 15.85
N ALA A 32 -9.84 -14.84 14.82
CA ALA A 32 -9.77 -15.59 13.57
C ALA A 32 -9.22 -17.02 13.77
N ALA A 33 -8.20 -17.18 14.63
CA ALA A 33 -7.66 -18.48 14.98
C ALA A 33 -8.69 -19.36 15.70
N ALA A 34 -9.45 -18.78 16.64
CA ALA A 34 -10.51 -19.50 17.35
C ALA A 34 -11.63 -19.98 16.41
N VAL A 35 -12.02 -19.16 15.43
CA VAL A 35 -12.98 -19.55 14.39
C VAL A 35 -12.43 -20.69 13.51
N ASP A 36 -11.15 -20.63 13.18
CA ASP A 36 -10.50 -21.68 12.39
C ASP A 36 -10.39 -23.01 13.15
N ASP A 37 -10.19 -22.98 14.47
CA ASP A 37 -10.13 -24.18 15.31
C ASP A 37 -11.50 -24.87 15.37
N ILE A 38 -12.58 -24.10 15.61
CA ILE A 38 -13.96 -24.60 15.57
C ILE A 38 -14.29 -25.16 14.18
N GLY A 39 -13.87 -24.46 13.11
CA GLY A 39 -14.05 -24.94 11.74
C GLY A 39 -13.41 -26.31 11.52
N ARG A 40 -12.17 -26.49 12.00
CA ARG A 40 -11.45 -27.78 11.91
C ARG A 40 -12.15 -28.89 12.68
N GLU A 41 -12.66 -28.61 13.87
CA GLU A 41 -13.40 -29.58 14.69
C GLU A 41 -14.67 -30.08 13.99
N HIS A 42 -15.33 -29.21 13.21
CA HIS A 42 -16.53 -29.54 12.45
C HIS A 42 -16.25 -30.02 11.01
N GLY A 43 -15.00 -30.33 10.68
CA GLY A 43 -14.62 -30.89 9.37
C GLY A 43 -14.53 -29.86 8.24
N PHE A 44 -14.58 -28.57 8.55
CA PHE A 44 -14.26 -27.52 7.59
C PHE A 44 -12.75 -27.43 7.41
N SER A 45 -12.26 -27.85 6.24
CA SER A 45 -10.89 -27.60 5.83
C SER A 45 -10.83 -26.35 4.94
N LYS A 46 -9.78 -25.54 5.11
CA LYS A 46 -9.53 -24.42 4.19
C LYS A 46 -9.18 -25.00 2.82
N PRO A 47 -9.74 -24.49 1.71
CA PRO A 47 -9.26 -24.81 0.38
C PRO A 47 -7.75 -24.55 0.34
N SER A 48 -6.97 -25.46 -0.26
CA SER A 48 -5.54 -25.25 -0.46
C SER A 48 -5.38 -23.89 -1.14
N ALA A 49 -4.75 -22.93 -0.45
CA ALA A 49 -4.50 -21.62 -1.03
C ALA A 49 -3.80 -21.85 -2.38
N PRO A 50 -4.29 -21.27 -3.49
CA PRO A 50 -3.60 -21.39 -4.76
C PRO A 50 -2.15 -20.96 -4.52
N ALA A 51 -1.21 -21.73 -5.07
CA ALA A 51 0.22 -21.46 -4.94
C ALA A 51 0.45 -19.96 -5.13
N ALA A 52 1.02 -19.31 -4.11
CA ALA A 52 1.23 -17.87 -4.13
C ALA A 52 1.89 -17.53 -5.47
N LEU A 53 1.23 -16.68 -6.27
CA LEU A 53 1.77 -16.21 -7.54
C LEU A 53 3.22 -15.80 -7.30
N PRO A 54 4.18 -16.28 -8.11
CA PRO A 54 5.59 -15.98 -7.90
C PRO A 54 5.71 -14.47 -7.77
N ARG A 55 6.05 -14.03 -6.54
CA ARG A 55 6.22 -12.63 -6.21
C ARG A 55 7.20 -12.08 -7.22
N ARG A 56 6.71 -11.26 -8.15
CA ARG A 56 7.50 -10.63 -9.23
C ARG A 56 8.84 -10.22 -8.61
N GLN A 57 9.92 -10.92 -8.96
CA GLN A 57 11.22 -10.61 -8.39
C GLN A 57 11.47 -9.13 -8.66
N LYS A 58 11.73 -8.36 -7.61
CA LYS A 58 12.20 -6.99 -7.77
C LYS A 58 13.38 -7.08 -8.72
N SER A 59 13.24 -6.45 -9.88
CA SER A 59 14.22 -6.43 -10.95
C SER A 59 15.63 -6.36 -10.35
N ALA A 60 16.32 -7.48 -10.44
CA ALA A 60 17.74 -7.57 -10.18
C ALA A 60 18.40 -6.76 -11.29
N TYR A 61 18.79 -5.53 -10.97
CA TYR A 61 19.78 -4.82 -11.78
C TYR A 61 21.10 -5.57 -11.60
N ALA A 62 21.32 -6.59 -12.44
CA ALA A 62 22.58 -7.30 -12.73
C ALA A 62 23.64 -7.44 -11.60
N GLY A 63 23.25 -7.60 -10.34
CA GLY A 63 24.19 -7.74 -9.21
C GLY A 63 24.85 -6.45 -8.73
N GLU A 64 24.42 -5.27 -9.21
CA GLU A 64 24.95 -3.99 -8.74
C GLU A 64 24.25 -3.52 -7.46
N GLN A 65 25.02 -2.92 -6.54
CA GLN A 65 24.49 -2.37 -5.30
C GLN A 65 23.68 -1.10 -5.58
N LEU A 66 22.36 -1.20 -5.44
CA LEU A 66 21.45 -0.07 -5.63
C LEU A 66 21.57 0.92 -4.46
N HIS A 67 21.84 2.20 -4.78
CA HIS A 67 21.72 3.30 -3.83
C HIS A 67 20.36 3.99 -3.97
N GLN A 68 19.63 4.15 -2.86
CA GLN A 68 18.36 4.85 -2.87
C GLN A 68 18.57 6.35 -2.63
N VAL A 69 18.19 7.17 -3.60
CA VAL A 69 18.21 8.63 -3.48
C VAL A 69 16.78 9.13 -3.26
N SER A 70 16.60 10.05 -2.31
CA SER A 70 15.34 10.76 -2.07
C SER A 70 15.57 12.26 -2.24
N VAL A 71 15.01 12.86 -3.29
CA VAL A 71 15.14 14.30 -3.58
C VAL A 71 13.81 15.00 -3.38
N LYS A 72 13.85 16.19 -2.79
CA LYS A 72 12.73 17.14 -2.77
C LYS A 72 13.15 18.39 -3.53
N GLY A 73 12.23 18.97 -4.30
CA GLY A 73 12.47 20.23 -4.99
C GLY A 73 11.17 20.85 -5.49
N PRO A 74 11.25 22.02 -6.13
CA PRO A 74 10.09 22.71 -6.66
C PRO A 74 9.31 21.85 -7.65
N VAL A 75 7.98 21.90 -7.58
CA VAL A 75 7.08 21.12 -8.45
C VAL A 75 7.37 21.40 -9.93
N SER A 76 7.66 22.65 -10.28
CA SER A 76 7.99 23.05 -11.65
C SER A 76 9.25 22.36 -12.19
N VAL A 77 10.26 22.16 -11.35
CA VAL A 77 11.51 21.49 -11.74
C VAL A 77 11.30 19.99 -11.84
N MET A 78 10.64 19.39 -10.84
CA MET A 78 10.37 17.96 -10.82
C MET A 78 9.46 17.54 -11.97
N GLY A 79 8.43 18.35 -12.30
CA GLY A 79 7.55 18.11 -13.43
C GLY A 79 8.29 18.08 -14.77
N ARG A 80 9.16 19.07 -15.03
CA ARG A 80 10.00 19.10 -16.24
C ARG A 80 10.91 17.87 -16.36
N PHE A 81 11.45 17.39 -15.24
CA PHE A 81 12.27 16.19 -15.23
C PHE A 81 11.45 14.92 -15.57
N VAL A 82 10.23 14.80 -15.04
CA VAL A 82 9.33 13.68 -15.37
C VAL A 82 8.96 13.71 -16.86
N GLU A 83 8.58 14.88 -17.40
CA GLU A 83 8.28 15.05 -18.83
C GLU A 83 9.47 14.69 -19.72
N TYR A 84 10.69 15.04 -19.31
CA TYR A 84 11.92 14.62 -20.01
C TYR A 84 12.06 13.10 -20.04
N CYS A 85 11.86 12.44 -18.89
CA CYS A 85 11.95 10.97 -18.80
C CYS A 85 10.90 10.27 -19.67
N ASP A 86 9.65 10.78 -19.67
CA ASP A 86 8.55 10.23 -20.46
C ASP A 86 8.80 10.37 -21.96
N ARG A 87 9.30 11.53 -22.39
CA ARG A 87 9.64 11.78 -23.80
C ARG A 87 10.74 10.85 -24.30
N GLU A 88 11.78 10.65 -23.50
CA GLU A 88 12.91 9.78 -23.85
C GLU A 88 12.65 8.29 -23.57
N ARG A 89 11.53 7.96 -22.91
CA ARG A 89 11.17 6.62 -22.44
C ARG A 89 12.25 5.97 -21.56
N LEU A 90 12.81 6.77 -20.65
CA LEU A 90 13.89 6.34 -19.76
C LEU A 90 13.40 6.20 -18.31
N PRO A 91 13.90 5.21 -17.55
CA PRO A 91 13.82 5.24 -16.10
C PRO A 91 14.66 6.41 -15.55
N TYR A 92 14.25 6.95 -14.40
CA TYR A 92 14.81 8.19 -13.85
C TYR A 92 16.33 8.16 -13.66
N TRP A 93 16.91 7.02 -13.26
CA TRP A 93 18.34 6.93 -13.05
C TRP A 93 19.13 7.01 -14.38
N GLN A 94 18.61 6.49 -15.51
CA GLN A 94 19.22 6.64 -16.83
C GLN A 94 19.12 8.07 -17.33
N ALA A 95 17.99 8.73 -17.04
CA ALA A 95 17.85 10.15 -17.33
C ALA A 95 18.88 10.97 -16.54
N ILE A 96 19.14 10.62 -15.26
CA ILE A 96 20.19 11.26 -14.44
C ILE A 96 21.57 10.98 -15.04
N GLU A 97 21.91 9.73 -15.38
CA GLU A 97 23.18 9.36 -16.01
C GLU A 97 23.44 10.20 -17.27
N LYS A 98 22.47 10.28 -18.19
CA LYS A 98 22.60 11.14 -19.39
C LYS A 98 22.79 12.61 -19.07
N LEU A 99 22.10 13.14 -18.06
CA LEU A 99 22.26 14.53 -17.65
C LEU A 99 23.65 14.79 -17.05
N MET A 100 24.22 13.81 -16.35
CA MET A 100 25.58 13.88 -15.83
C MET A 100 26.61 13.84 -16.97
N ASP A 101 26.45 12.93 -17.94
CA ASP A 101 27.31 12.86 -19.13
C ASP A 101 27.33 14.18 -19.90
N LEU A 102 26.16 14.82 -20.04
CA LEU A 102 26.04 16.13 -20.70
C LEU A 102 26.76 17.24 -19.91
N ALA A 103 26.61 17.24 -18.58
CA ALA A 103 27.27 18.24 -17.73
C ALA A 103 28.80 18.11 -17.76
N GLU A 104 29.32 16.88 -17.81
CA GLU A 104 30.76 16.61 -17.93
C GLU A 104 31.28 16.93 -19.35
N GLY A 105 30.45 16.77 -20.38
CA GLY A 105 30.79 17.09 -21.76
C GLY A 105 30.90 18.58 -22.09
N GLU A 106 30.30 19.47 -21.28
CA GLU A 106 30.34 20.93 -21.47
C GLU A 106 31.63 21.59 -20.95
N GLU A 107 32.52 20.88 -20.26
CA GLU A 107 33.79 21.41 -19.74
C GLU A 107 34.99 21.35 -20.73
N ARG A 108 34.76 21.25 -22.05
CA ARG A 108 35.83 21.15 -23.06
C ARG A 108 35.79 22.17 -24.18
#